data_AF-A0A5N9F3X2-F1
#
_entry.id   AF-A0A5N9F3X2-F1
#
_cell.length_a   1.000
_cell.length_b   1.000
_cell.length_c   1.000
_cell.angle_alpha   90.00
_cell.angle_beta   90.00
_cell.angle_gamma   90.00
#
_symmetry.space_group_name_H-M   'P 1'
#
loop_
_entity.id
_entity.type
_entity.pdbx_description
1 polymer ?
#
loop_
_entity_poly.entity_id
_entity_poly.type
_entity_poly.pdbx_seq_one_letter_code
_entity_poly.pdbx_strand_id
1 'polypeptide(L)'
;MYGIRDASDLTSILGRSGTPDSHSIAASEFAAFSQLEDMSGHVANAYEQISGSPLRAPLLESDRPISIVSAGVDPEHETEWNRWYTESHVPSLLKISGYVMAGRFRVLEHPALGGFNSGPKYLAIHKCENEDVQPTLQPGEAMHPEARAELDRWISYGALHVLISVGAVNA
;
A
#
# COMPACT_ATOMS: atom_id res chain seq x y z
N MET A 1 1.09 22.16 6.24
CA MET A 1 0.96 20.90 5.48
C MET A 1 1.25 21.22 4.03
N TYR A 2 2.37 20.74 3.47
CA TYR A 2 2.67 20.92 2.05
C TYR A 2 1.76 19.97 1.26
N GLY A 3 0.76 20.52 0.56
CA GLY A 3 -0.11 19.73 -0.30
C GLY A 3 0.55 19.59 -1.68
N ILE A 4 0.62 18.37 -2.20
CA ILE A 4 0.92 18.14 -3.61
C ILE A 4 -0.31 18.62 -4.39
N ARG A 5 -0.21 19.74 -5.11
CA ARG A 5 -1.34 20.28 -5.88
C ARG A 5 -1.47 19.57 -7.22
N ASP A 6 -0.33 19.29 -7.83
CA ASP A 6 -0.20 18.51 -9.06
C ASP A 6 1.21 17.88 -9.18
N ALA A 7 1.42 17.12 -10.26
CA ALA A 7 2.65 16.37 -10.48
C ALA A 7 3.92 17.26 -10.60
N SER A 8 3.78 18.56 -10.90
CA SER A 8 4.93 19.47 -10.97
C SER A 8 5.55 19.75 -9.60
N ASP A 9 4.75 19.70 -8.53
CA ASP A 9 5.23 19.86 -7.15
C ASP A 9 6.14 18.69 -6.72
N LEU A 10 6.03 17.51 -7.36
CA LEU A 10 6.81 16.32 -7.02
C LEU A 10 8.32 16.54 -7.16
N THR A 11 8.76 17.26 -8.20
CA THR A 11 10.19 17.52 -8.43
C THR A 11 10.81 18.33 -7.30
N SER A 12 10.08 19.34 -6.80
CA SER A 12 10.55 20.18 -5.71
C SER A 12 10.52 19.46 -4.36
N ILE A 13 9.49 18.64 -4.12
CA ILE A 13 9.31 17.91 -2.86
C ILE A 13 10.29 16.74 -2.74
N LEU A 14 10.55 16.03 -3.82
CA LEU A 14 11.37 14.81 -3.83
C LEU A 14 12.82 15.05 -4.24
N GLY A 15 13.18 16.29 -4.58
CA GLY A 15 14.56 16.67 -4.86
C GLY A 15 15.47 16.24 -3.71
N ARG A 16 16.49 15.42 -4.01
CA ARG A 16 17.51 15.03 -3.02
C ARG A 16 18.12 16.29 -2.40
N SER A 17 18.34 16.28 -1.09
CA SER A 17 18.81 17.46 -0.34
C SER A 17 19.97 18.15 -1.05
N GLY A 18 19.84 19.45 -1.34
CA GLY A 18 20.90 20.26 -1.93
C GLY A 18 20.75 20.59 -3.41
N THR A 19 19.66 20.20 -4.09
CA THR A 19 19.32 20.78 -5.40
C THR A 19 18.66 22.17 -5.21
N PRO A 20 18.89 23.14 -6.12
CA PRO A 20 18.32 24.49 -6.03
C PRO A 20 16.80 24.54 -5.93
N ASP A 21 16.13 23.51 -6.44
CA ASP A 21 14.67 23.43 -6.52
C ASP A 21 14.03 22.66 -5.34
N SER A 22 14.82 22.21 -4.37
CA SER A 22 14.31 21.42 -3.24
C SER A 22 13.48 22.26 -2.25
N HIS A 23 12.30 21.77 -1.88
CA HIS A 23 11.44 22.44 -0.92
C HIS A 23 12.06 22.40 0.49
N SER A 24 12.21 23.56 1.13
CA SER A 24 12.95 23.69 2.40
C SER A 24 12.45 22.79 3.52
N ILE A 25 11.13 22.63 3.65
CA ILE A 25 10.51 21.70 4.62
C ILE A 25 10.89 20.25 4.31
N ALA A 26 10.69 19.78 3.07
CA ALA A 26 11.00 18.41 2.70
C ALA A 26 12.49 18.09 2.87
N ALA A 27 13.37 19.04 2.53
CA ALA A 27 14.80 18.91 2.76
C ALA A 27 15.15 18.80 4.26
N SER A 28 14.50 19.59 5.12
CA SER A 28 14.72 19.54 6.57
C SER A 28 14.21 18.23 7.19
N GLU A 29 13.03 17.77 6.78
CA GLU A 29 12.44 16.50 7.22
C GLU A 29 13.33 15.32 6.80
N PHE A 30 13.80 15.30 5.55
CA PHE A 30 14.68 14.24 5.07
C PHE A 30 16.04 14.24 5.80
N ALA A 31 16.60 15.42 6.06
CA ALA A 31 17.83 15.54 6.84
C ALA A 31 17.64 14.99 8.26
N ALA A 32 16.52 15.32 8.93
CA ALA A 32 16.19 14.78 10.24
C ALA A 32 15.98 13.26 10.21
N PHE A 33 15.18 12.77 9.25
CA PHE A 33 14.93 11.34 9.05
C PHE A 33 16.23 10.53 8.84
N SER A 34 17.18 11.09 8.09
CA SER A 34 18.47 10.44 7.79
C SER A 34 19.40 10.31 9.00
N GLN A 35 19.14 11.05 10.08
CA GLN A 35 19.92 10.96 11.33
C GLN A 35 19.30 9.99 12.35
N LEU A 36 18.15 9.38 12.05
CA LEU A 36 17.53 8.40 12.93
C LEU A 36 18.32 7.10 12.91
N GLU A 37 18.87 6.73 14.06
CA GLU A 37 19.51 5.43 14.29
C GLU A 37 18.45 4.32 14.49
N ASP A 38 18.85 3.05 14.34
CA ASP A 38 18.01 1.86 14.55
C ASP A 38 16.74 1.73 13.68
N MET A 39 16.64 2.51 12.60
CA MET A 39 15.57 2.36 11.61
C MET A 39 15.86 1.18 10.66
N SER A 40 14.97 0.19 10.65
CA SER A 40 15.02 -0.94 9.70
C SER A 40 13.66 -1.14 9.01
N GLY A 41 13.66 -1.68 7.79
CA GLY A 41 12.44 -2.08 7.08
C GLY A 41 11.57 -0.96 6.50
N HIS A 42 12.09 0.25 6.30
CA HIS A 42 11.33 1.32 5.65
C HIS A 42 11.21 1.08 4.13
N VAL A 43 10.01 1.33 3.61
CA VAL A 43 9.72 1.31 2.16
C VAL A 43 9.00 2.61 1.84
N ALA A 44 9.49 3.33 0.82
CA ALA A 44 8.86 4.54 0.33
C ALA A 44 8.45 4.34 -1.12
N ASN A 45 7.17 4.57 -1.41
CA ASN A 45 6.59 4.48 -2.74
C ASN A 45 5.53 5.57 -2.89
N ALA A 46 5.40 6.13 -4.09
CA ALA A 46 4.24 6.92 -4.45
C ALA A 46 3.27 6.04 -5.26
N TYR A 47 1.97 6.12 -4.95
CA TYR A 47 0.95 5.26 -5.52
C TYR A 47 -0.19 6.10 -6.15
N GLU A 48 -0.76 5.62 -7.26
CA GLU A 48 -2.01 6.11 -7.82
C GLU A 48 -3.12 5.07 -7.67
N GLN A 49 -4.35 5.53 -7.39
CA GLN A 49 -5.50 4.64 -7.23
C GLN A 49 -6.01 4.19 -8.61
N ILE A 50 -6.17 2.89 -8.80
CA ILE A 50 -6.64 2.29 -10.05
C ILE A 50 -8.03 1.69 -9.95
N SER A 51 -8.53 1.41 -8.73
CA SER A 51 -9.92 0.97 -8.53
C SER A 51 -10.42 1.23 -7.11
N GLY A 52 -11.74 1.09 -6.93
CA GLY A 52 -12.43 1.31 -5.66
C GLY A 52 -12.94 2.74 -5.48
N SER A 53 -13.54 3.01 -4.33
CA SER A 53 -13.96 4.37 -4.00
C SER A 53 -12.72 5.22 -3.69
N PRO A 54 -12.66 6.49 -4.15
CA PRO A 54 -11.57 7.38 -3.80
C PRO A 54 -11.36 7.40 -2.29
N LEU A 55 -10.12 7.23 -1.85
CA LEU A 55 -9.79 7.44 -0.44
C LEU A 55 -10.06 8.91 -0.10
N ARG A 56 -11.06 9.14 0.75
CA ARG A 56 -11.41 10.46 1.28
C ARG A 56 -10.99 10.55 2.74
N ALA A 57 -11.06 11.76 3.30
CA ALA A 57 -10.80 12.06 4.71
C ALA A 57 -11.33 11.03 5.75
N PRO A 58 -12.49 10.35 5.57
CA PRO A 58 -12.98 9.37 6.54
C PRO A 58 -12.11 8.12 6.74
N LEU A 59 -11.10 7.88 5.90
CA LEU A 59 -10.09 6.84 6.16
C LEU A 59 -9.09 7.30 7.23
N LEU A 60 -8.79 8.60 7.30
CA LEU A 60 -7.79 9.21 8.18
C LEU A 60 -8.40 9.73 9.50
N GLU A 61 -9.72 9.93 9.55
CA GLU A 61 -10.44 10.41 10.75
C GLU A 61 -10.98 9.28 11.65
N SER A 62 -10.65 8.02 11.34
CA SER A 62 -11.24 6.85 11.97
C SER A 62 -10.15 5.94 12.50
N ASP A 63 -10.14 5.64 13.80
CA ASP A 63 -9.20 4.72 14.47
C ASP A 63 -9.49 3.24 14.18
N ARG A 64 -10.07 2.94 13.01
CA ARG A 64 -10.47 1.58 12.64
C ARG A 64 -9.29 0.87 11.97
N PRO A 65 -9.19 -0.46 12.12
CA PRO A 65 -8.12 -1.22 11.48
C PRO A 65 -8.14 -1.09 9.95
N ILE A 66 -6.95 -1.04 9.38
CA ILE A 66 -6.72 -1.07 7.93
C ILE A 66 -5.82 -2.26 7.64
N SER A 67 -6.22 -3.07 6.66
CA SER A 67 -5.36 -4.11 6.09
C SER A 67 -4.69 -3.59 4.82
N ILE A 68 -3.36 -3.69 4.80
CA ILE A 68 -2.53 -3.24 3.69
C ILE A 68 -1.80 -4.46 3.11
N VAL A 69 -1.93 -4.66 1.80
CA VAL A 69 -1.29 -5.72 1.04
C VAL A 69 -0.50 -5.10 -0.10
N SER A 70 0.83 -5.15 -0.03
CA SER A 70 1.68 -4.80 -1.18
C SER A 70 2.07 -6.05 -1.94
N ALA A 71 2.17 -6.01 -3.28
CA ALA A 71 2.57 -7.15 -4.10
C ALA A 71 3.44 -6.75 -5.30
N GLY A 72 4.45 -7.57 -5.58
CA GLY A 72 5.20 -7.59 -6.84
C GLY A 72 4.76 -8.82 -7.61
N VAL A 73 4.61 -8.73 -8.93
CA VAL A 73 4.13 -9.85 -9.75
C VAL A 73 5.03 -9.94 -10.97
N ASP A 74 5.41 -11.15 -11.35
CA ASP A 74 6.16 -11.35 -12.58
C ASP A 74 5.38 -10.79 -13.79
N PRO A 75 6.04 -10.03 -14.70
CA PRO A 75 5.34 -9.35 -15.79
C PRO A 75 4.47 -10.26 -16.67
N GLU A 76 4.86 -11.52 -16.82
CA GLU A 76 4.11 -12.53 -17.58
C GLU A 76 2.74 -12.87 -16.96
N HIS A 77 2.59 -12.71 -15.64
CA HIS A 77 1.35 -13.02 -14.90
C HIS A 77 0.57 -11.77 -14.49
N GLU A 78 1.12 -10.57 -14.71
CA GLU A 78 0.56 -9.30 -14.24
C GLU A 78 -0.87 -9.04 -14.77
N THR A 79 -1.14 -9.38 -16.03
CA THR A 79 -2.48 -9.19 -16.62
C THR A 79 -3.52 -10.12 -16.00
N GLU A 80 -3.17 -11.40 -15.79
CA GLU A 80 -4.06 -12.39 -15.16
C GLU A 80 -4.32 -11.98 -13.70
N TRP A 81 -3.27 -11.65 -12.97
CA TRP A 81 -3.35 -11.20 -11.58
C TRP A 81 -4.24 -9.98 -11.43
N ASN A 82 -4.06 -8.95 -12.26
CA ASN A 82 -4.87 -7.73 -12.17
C ASN A 82 -6.36 -7.98 -12.43
N ARG A 83 -6.67 -8.87 -13.38
CA ARG A 83 -8.04 -9.27 -13.68
C ARG A 83 -8.66 -10.00 -12.49
N TRP A 84 -7.98 -11.02 -11.99
CA TRP A 84 -8.40 -11.78 -10.83
C TRP A 84 -8.65 -10.87 -9.61
N TYR A 85 -7.73 -9.94 -9.34
CA TYR A 85 -7.82 -9.08 -8.17
C TYR A 85 -9.05 -8.16 -8.23
N THR A 86 -9.37 -7.66 -9.42
CA THR A 86 -10.50 -6.77 -9.67
C THR A 86 -11.83 -7.52 -9.72
N GLU A 87 -11.87 -8.65 -10.43
CA GLU A 87 -13.12 -9.36 -10.73
C GLU A 87 -13.52 -10.37 -9.65
N SER A 88 -12.55 -10.92 -8.92
CA SER A 88 -12.78 -12.03 -8.00
C SER A 88 -12.32 -11.73 -6.57
N HIS A 89 -11.06 -11.35 -6.37
CA HIS A 89 -10.46 -11.27 -5.04
C HIS A 89 -11.12 -10.19 -4.16
N VAL A 90 -11.07 -8.92 -4.59
CA VAL A 90 -11.64 -7.79 -3.84
C VAL A 90 -13.16 -7.97 -3.65
N PRO A 91 -13.95 -8.31 -4.68
CA PRO A 91 -15.38 -8.57 -4.50
C PRO A 91 -15.68 -9.70 -3.52
N SER A 92 -14.82 -10.70 -3.41
CA SER A 92 -15.00 -11.80 -2.45
C SER A 92 -14.68 -11.38 -1.03
N LEU A 93 -13.59 -10.63 -0.80
CA LEU A 93 -13.27 -10.08 0.52
C LEU A 93 -14.36 -9.14 1.04
N LEU A 94 -14.93 -8.30 0.18
CA LEU A 94 -16.02 -7.39 0.56
C LEU A 94 -17.33 -8.12 0.92
N LYS A 95 -17.46 -9.42 0.68
CA LYS A 95 -18.60 -10.23 1.18
C LYS A 95 -18.38 -10.74 2.60
N ILE A 96 -17.15 -10.70 3.11
CA ILE A 96 -16.83 -11.10 4.47
C ILE A 96 -17.27 -9.99 5.42
N SER A 97 -18.02 -10.36 6.46
CA SER A 97 -18.44 -9.41 7.49
C SER A 97 -17.23 -8.71 8.10
N GLY A 98 -17.29 -7.39 8.20
CA GLY A 98 -16.21 -6.56 8.71
C GLY A 98 -15.32 -5.93 7.64
N TYR A 99 -15.39 -6.31 6.36
CA TYR A 99 -14.75 -5.56 5.27
C TYR A 99 -15.70 -4.48 4.75
N VAL A 100 -15.27 -3.21 4.85
CA VAL A 100 -16.14 -2.04 4.58
C VAL A 100 -15.85 -1.43 3.21
N MET A 101 -14.57 -1.36 2.84
CA MET A 101 -14.11 -0.72 1.61
C MET A 101 -12.81 -1.35 1.16
N ALA A 102 -12.58 -1.38 -0.15
CA ALA A 102 -11.30 -1.73 -0.75
C ALA A 102 -10.88 -0.68 -1.79
N GLY A 103 -9.58 -0.42 -1.86
CA GLY A 103 -8.96 0.39 -2.91
C GLY A 103 -7.70 -0.30 -3.40
N ARG A 104 -7.50 -0.31 -4.72
CA ARG A 104 -6.26 -0.82 -5.34
C ARG A 104 -5.47 0.33 -5.92
N PHE A 105 -4.17 0.19 -5.82
CA PHE A 105 -3.20 1.17 -6.28
C PHE A 105 -2.06 0.48 -7.00
N ARG A 106 -1.43 1.22 -7.90
CA ARG A 106 -0.15 0.87 -8.48
C ARG A 106 0.83 2.00 -8.23
N VAL A 107 2.12 1.68 -8.23
CA VAL A 107 3.18 2.68 -8.14
C VAL A 107 2.97 3.73 -9.22
N LEU A 108 3.03 5.00 -8.83
CA LEU A 108 2.99 6.12 -9.73
C LEU A 108 4.31 6.19 -10.50
N GLU A 109 4.22 6.00 -11.81
CA GLU A 109 5.36 6.17 -12.71
C GLU A 109 5.50 7.65 -13.09
N HIS A 110 6.56 8.29 -12.58
CA HIS A 110 6.86 9.69 -12.90
C HIS A 110 8.39 9.89 -12.94
N PRO A 111 8.93 10.68 -13.89
CA PRO A 111 10.37 10.94 -13.96
C PRO A 111 10.99 11.48 -12.66
N ALA A 112 10.25 12.33 -11.93
CA ALA A 112 10.70 12.87 -10.64
C ALA A 112 10.77 11.83 -9.51
N LEU A 113 10.16 10.65 -9.69
CA LEU A 113 10.20 9.53 -8.74
C LEU A 113 11.33 8.54 -9.05
N GLY A 114 12.26 8.90 -9.94
CA GLY A 114 13.42 8.07 -10.31
C GLY A 114 14.22 7.65 -9.07
N GLY A 115 14.25 6.34 -8.79
CA GLY A 115 14.94 5.77 -7.62
C GLY A 115 14.25 5.98 -6.28
N PHE A 116 13.00 6.48 -6.25
CA PHE A 116 12.20 6.61 -5.03
C PHE A 116 11.39 5.34 -4.73
N ASN A 117 10.73 4.76 -5.75
CA ASN A 117 9.87 3.60 -5.57
C ASN A 117 10.69 2.31 -5.37
N SER A 118 11.04 2.00 -4.12
CA SER A 118 11.91 0.88 -3.77
C SER A 118 11.17 -0.41 -3.42
N GLY A 119 9.84 -0.37 -3.33
CA GLY A 119 9.00 -1.50 -2.92
C GLY A 119 8.12 -2.09 -4.03
N PRO A 120 7.16 -2.95 -3.65
CA PRO A 120 6.33 -3.66 -4.61
C PRO A 120 5.40 -2.74 -5.43
N LYS A 121 5.20 -3.09 -6.71
CA LYS A 121 4.46 -2.28 -7.70
C LYS A 121 3.00 -2.05 -7.33
N TYR A 122 2.35 -2.99 -6.65
CA TYR A 122 0.94 -2.90 -6.31
C TYR A 122 0.70 -2.77 -4.82
N LEU A 123 -0.37 -2.09 -4.48
CA LEU A 123 -0.87 -1.93 -3.12
C LEU A 123 -2.39 -2.09 -3.12
N ALA A 124 -2.92 -2.85 -2.17
CA ALA A 124 -4.34 -2.90 -1.87
C ALA A 124 -4.56 -2.50 -0.42
N ILE A 125 -5.58 -1.67 -0.20
CA ILE A 125 -5.99 -1.19 1.11
C ILE A 125 -7.42 -1.64 1.35
N HIS A 126 -7.67 -2.31 2.46
CA HIS A 126 -8.99 -2.68 2.92
C HIS A 126 -9.29 -1.98 4.25
N LYS A 127 -10.38 -1.21 4.30
CA LYS A 127 -10.90 -0.66 5.55
C LYS A 127 -11.75 -1.73 6.23
N CYS A 128 -11.47 -1.95 7.50
CA CYS A 128 -12.21 -2.91 8.30
C CYS A 128 -13.10 -2.21 9.33
N GLU A 129 -14.15 -2.89 9.75
CA GLU A 129 -15.13 -2.36 10.70
C GLU A 129 -14.55 -2.26 12.11
N ASN A 130 -13.89 -3.32 12.56
CA ASN A 130 -13.27 -3.48 13.87
C ASN A 130 -12.18 -4.57 13.80
N GLU A 131 -11.66 -5.01 14.94
CA GLU A 131 -10.61 -6.02 15.05
C GLU A 131 -11.04 -7.47 14.75
N ASP A 132 -12.33 -7.75 14.65
CA ASP A 132 -12.84 -9.12 14.47
C ASP A 132 -12.43 -9.73 13.12
N VAL A 133 -11.99 -8.89 12.17
CA VAL A 133 -11.44 -9.35 10.88
C VAL A 133 -10.02 -9.91 11.00
N GLN A 134 -9.29 -9.68 12.11
CA GLN A 134 -7.88 -10.08 12.24
C GLN A 134 -7.61 -11.55 11.87
N PRO A 135 -8.46 -12.54 12.24
CA PRO A 135 -8.27 -13.92 11.83
C PRO A 135 -8.35 -14.15 10.32
N THR A 136 -9.02 -13.27 9.56
CA THR A 136 -9.13 -13.35 8.09
C THR A 136 -7.98 -12.65 7.39
N LEU A 137 -7.18 -11.85 8.10
CA LEU A 137 -6.03 -11.13 7.55
C LEU A 137 -4.77 -12.00 7.45
N GLN A 138 -4.69 -13.04 8.29
CA GLN A 138 -3.56 -13.95 8.30
C GLN A 138 -3.92 -15.24 7.57
N PRO A 139 -3.00 -15.78 6.75
CA PRO A 139 -3.19 -17.12 6.20
C PRO A 139 -3.18 -18.17 7.32
N GLY A 140 -4.34 -18.55 7.86
CA GLY A 140 -4.47 -19.59 8.89
C GLY A 140 -5.04 -20.93 8.42
N GLU A 141 -5.09 -21.92 9.31
CA GLU A 141 -5.73 -23.24 9.09
C GLU A 141 -7.23 -23.13 8.76
N ALA A 142 -7.87 -22.02 9.17
CA ALA A 142 -9.27 -21.72 8.89
C ALA A 142 -9.52 -21.22 7.45
N MET A 143 -8.48 -20.99 6.65
CA MET A 143 -8.63 -20.57 5.25
C MET A 143 -9.22 -21.71 4.42
N HIS A 144 -10.21 -21.39 3.59
CA HIS A 144 -10.81 -22.38 2.67
C HIS A 144 -9.72 -23.01 1.78
N PRO A 145 -9.70 -24.34 1.56
CA PRO A 145 -8.62 -25.02 0.83
C PRO A 145 -8.37 -24.45 -0.58
N GLU A 146 -9.42 -24.05 -1.28
CA GLU A 146 -9.30 -23.43 -2.62
C GLU A 146 -8.64 -22.05 -2.53
N ALA A 147 -8.99 -21.24 -1.53
CA ALA A 147 -8.38 -19.93 -1.30
C ALA A 147 -6.90 -20.07 -0.89
N ARG A 148 -6.57 -21.13 -0.13
CA ARG A 148 -5.20 -21.48 0.22
C ARG A 148 -4.38 -21.86 -1.01
N ALA A 149 -4.88 -22.79 -1.82
CA ALA A 149 -4.20 -23.23 -3.03
C ALA A 149 -4.01 -22.08 -4.04
N GLU A 150 -4.98 -21.17 -4.11
CA GLU A 150 -4.88 -19.97 -4.93
C GLU A 150 -3.83 -18.99 -4.40
N LEU A 151 -3.77 -18.75 -3.08
CA LEU A 151 -2.71 -17.96 -2.45
C LEU A 151 -1.33 -18.54 -2.73
N ASP A 152 -1.16 -19.85 -2.56
CA ASP A 152 0.11 -20.55 -2.80
C ASP A 152 0.54 -20.43 -4.28
N ARG A 153 -0.41 -20.52 -5.21
CA ARG A 153 -0.16 -20.29 -6.65
C ARG A 153 0.38 -18.88 -6.89
N TRP A 154 -0.25 -17.85 -6.33
CA TRP A 154 0.22 -16.47 -6.53
C TRP A 154 1.57 -16.17 -5.87
N ILE A 155 1.83 -16.76 -4.69
CA ILE A 155 3.16 -16.69 -4.05
C ILE A 155 4.22 -17.32 -4.96
N SER A 156 3.91 -18.41 -5.65
CA SER A 156 4.83 -19.05 -6.59
C SER A 156 5.21 -18.17 -7.80
N TYR A 157 4.40 -17.16 -8.12
CA TYR A 157 4.64 -16.16 -9.17
C TYR A 157 5.28 -14.86 -8.64
N GLY A 158 5.87 -14.90 -7.45
CA GLY A 158 6.62 -13.78 -6.87
C GLY A 158 5.78 -12.78 -6.08
N ALA A 159 4.49 -13.05 -5.83
CA ALA A 159 3.65 -12.21 -4.97
C ALA A 159 4.16 -12.23 -3.52
N LEU A 160 4.99 -11.24 -3.17
CA LEU A 160 5.38 -10.98 -1.78
C LEU A 160 4.22 -10.32 -1.03
N HIS A 161 3.90 -10.81 0.17
CA HIS A 161 2.94 -10.18 1.07
C HIS A 161 3.72 -9.39 2.13
N VAL A 162 3.70 -8.05 2.08
CA VAL A 162 4.08 -7.24 3.24
C VAL A 162 2.81 -6.90 3.99
N LEU A 163 2.62 -7.54 5.13
CA LEU A 163 1.52 -7.29 6.06
C LEU A 163 1.98 -6.18 7.01
N ILE A 164 1.46 -4.96 6.86
CA ILE A 164 1.57 -3.94 7.92
C ILE A 164 0.20 -3.84 8.57
N SER A 165 0.01 -4.62 9.64
CA SER A 165 -1.07 -4.37 10.60
C SER A 165 -0.59 -3.30 11.55
N VAL A 166 -1.10 -2.07 11.43
CA VAL A 166 -0.93 -1.08 12.50
C VAL A 166 -2.01 -1.40 13.53
N GLY A 167 -1.65 -2.20 14.52
CA GLY A 167 -2.42 -2.29 15.75
C GLY A 167 -2.43 -0.91 16.41
N ALA A 168 -3.62 -0.41 16.74
CA ALA A 168 -3.75 0.74 17.62
C ALA A 168 -3.03 0.40 18.94
N VAL A 169 -1.87 1.03 19.16
CA VAL A 169 -1.23 1.02 20.46
C VAL A 169 -2.07 1.98 21.31
N ASN A 170 -3.04 1.43 22.03
CA ASN A 170 -3.75 2.18 23.06
C ASN A 170 -2.72 2.64 24.10
N ALA A 171 -2.57 3.95 24.23
CA ALA A 171 -1.95 4.62 25.37
C ALA A 171 -3.05 5.13 26.30
#